data_AF-A0A7R9YIC6-F1
#
_entry.id   AF-A0A7R9YIC6-F1
#
_cell.length_a   1.000
_cell.length_b   1.000
_cell.length_c   1.000
_cell.angle_alpha   90.00
_cell.angle_beta   90.00
_cell.angle_gamma   90.00
#
_symmetry.space_group_name_H-M   'P 1'
#
loop_
_entity.id
_entity.type
_entity.pdbx_description
1 polymer ?
#
loop_
_entity_poly.entity_id
_entity_poly.type
_entity_poly.pdbx_seq_one_letter_code
_entity_poly.pdbx_strand_id
1 'polypeptide(L)'
;HLSNGTSWAAAPTGGARTPRRARTRRAAKGWVGVADSGWFYAHEAIRVDISDALQILERLAATPSPAPWESAALAKWWHFVYEFIEHHHDNEEQLFFPRIAERVELPPRLTADHKTMLAALKETDAIVKAETA
;
A
#
# COMPACT_ATOMS: atom_id res chain seq x y z
N HIS A 1 -28.19 45.56 -36.50
CA HIS A 1 -27.14 44.78 -37.19
C HIS A 1 -26.42 43.97 -36.10
N LEU A 2 -26.47 42.64 -36.01
CA LEU A 2 -26.80 41.56 -36.93
C LEU A 2 -27.64 40.50 -36.19
N SER A 3 -28.64 39.98 -36.90
CA SER A 3 -29.35 38.74 -36.61
C SER A 3 -28.47 37.51 -36.84
N ASN A 4 -28.80 36.41 -36.16
CA ASN A 4 -28.76 34.99 -36.57
C ASN A 4 -28.53 34.17 -35.28
N GLY A 5 -29.45 33.37 -34.77
CA GLY A 5 -30.32 32.44 -35.48
C GLY A 5 -29.69 31.06 -35.38
N THR A 6 -29.89 30.36 -34.26
CA THR A 6 -29.56 28.94 -34.17
C THR A 6 -30.72 28.19 -33.52
N SER A 7 -31.47 27.55 -34.40
CA SER A 7 -32.49 26.55 -34.15
C SER A 7 -31.94 25.39 -33.32
N TRP A 8 -32.63 25.03 -32.24
CA TRP A 8 -32.46 23.73 -31.59
C TRP A 8 -33.26 22.70 -32.38
N ALA A 9 -32.59 22.03 -33.32
CA ALA A 9 -33.17 20.89 -34.01
C ALA A 9 -33.45 19.75 -33.01
N ALA A 10 -34.67 19.24 -33.05
CA ALA A 10 -35.10 18.07 -32.30
C ALA A 10 -34.22 16.86 -32.62
N ALA A 11 -33.81 16.12 -31.58
CA ALA A 11 -33.06 14.89 -31.71
C ALA A 11 -33.88 13.85 -32.51
N PRO A 12 -33.30 13.13 -33.48
CA PRO A 12 -34.01 12.11 -34.22
C PRO A 12 -34.35 10.93 -33.29
N THR A 13 -35.64 10.71 -33.11
CA THR A 13 -36.22 9.48 -32.57
C THR A 13 -36.07 8.37 -33.60
N GLY A 14 -35.28 7.34 -33.31
CA GLY A 14 -35.31 6.09 -34.08
C GLY A 14 -33.94 5.53 -34.42
N GLY A 15 -33.34 4.83 -33.47
CA GLY A 15 -32.28 3.86 -33.72
C GLY A 15 -32.46 2.72 -32.74
N ALA A 16 -32.85 1.54 -33.22
CA ALA A 16 -32.98 0.35 -32.41
C ALA A 16 -31.65 0.10 -31.67
N ARG A 17 -31.63 0.30 -30.36
CA ARG A 17 -30.52 -0.12 -29.51
C ARG A 17 -30.46 -1.64 -29.56
N THR A 18 -29.54 -2.19 -30.36
CA THR A 18 -29.10 -3.56 -30.18
C THR A 18 -28.76 -3.76 -28.70
N PRO A 19 -29.31 -4.77 -28.01
CA PRO A 19 -28.99 -5.00 -26.62
C PRO A 19 -27.49 -5.27 -26.55
N ARG A 20 -26.74 -4.32 -25.96
CA ARG A 20 -25.35 -4.53 -25.60
C ARG A 20 -25.38 -5.72 -24.66
N ARG A 21 -25.03 -6.92 -25.16
CA ARG A 21 -24.94 -8.13 -24.36
C ARG A 21 -24.23 -7.74 -23.08
N ALA A 22 -24.92 -7.84 -21.95
CA ALA A 22 -24.32 -7.67 -20.65
C ALA A 22 -23.18 -8.68 -20.62
N ARG A 23 -21.95 -8.18 -20.80
CA ARG A 23 -20.75 -8.97 -20.65
C ARG A 23 -20.64 -9.16 -19.16
N THR A 24 -21.36 -10.15 -18.64
CA THR A 24 -21.18 -10.65 -17.29
C THR A 24 -19.72 -11.06 -17.23
N ARG A 25 -18.89 -10.22 -16.61
CA ARG A 25 -17.54 -10.61 -16.25
C ARG A 25 -17.76 -11.74 -15.25
N ARG A 26 -17.72 -12.99 -15.71
CA ARG A 26 -17.45 -14.10 -14.81
C ARG A 26 -16.16 -13.70 -14.11
N ALA A 27 -16.22 -13.46 -12.80
CA ALA A 27 -15.02 -13.43 -12.00
C ALA A 27 -14.24 -14.70 -12.39
N ALA A 28 -12.99 -14.54 -12.80
CA ALA A 28 -12.16 -15.68 -13.11
C ALA A 28 -12.17 -16.58 -11.87
N LYS A 29 -12.51 -17.87 -12.05
CA LYS A 29 -12.49 -18.85 -10.95
C LYS A 29 -11.09 -18.77 -10.31
N GLY A 30 -11.03 -18.39 -9.04
CA GLY A 30 -9.76 -18.23 -8.30
C GLY A 30 -9.23 -16.80 -8.18
N TRP A 31 -9.95 -15.77 -8.65
CA TRP A 31 -9.58 -14.38 -8.36
C TRP A 31 -10.02 -14.03 -6.93
N VAL A 32 -9.05 -13.92 -6.04
CA VAL A 32 -9.22 -13.34 -4.71
C VAL A 32 -9.29 -11.82 -4.89
N GLY A 33 -10.27 -11.17 -4.26
CA GLY A 33 -10.36 -9.71 -4.31
C GLY A 33 -9.10 -9.07 -3.74
N VAL A 34 -8.77 -7.84 -4.15
CA VAL A 34 -7.57 -7.16 -3.61
C VAL A 34 -7.60 -7.11 -2.09
N ALA A 35 -8.77 -6.82 -1.48
CA ALA A 35 -8.95 -6.78 -0.03
C ALA A 35 -8.71 -8.11 0.69
N ASP A 36 -8.77 -9.22 -0.03
CA ASP A 36 -8.55 -10.57 0.50
C ASP A 36 -7.18 -11.13 0.08
N SER A 37 -6.36 -10.32 -0.59
CA SER A 37 -5.05 -10.74 -1.09
C SER A 37 -3.97 -10.65 0.00
N GLY A 38 -2.98 -11.54 -0.08
CA GLY A 38 -1.82 -11.51 0.83
C GLY A 38 -1.06 -10.18 0.77
N TRP A 39 -1.01 -9.55 -0.41
CA TRP A 39 -0.43 -8.22 -0.60
C TRP A 39 -1.15 -7.16 0.24
N PHE A 40 -2.48 -7.18 0.27
CA PHE A 40 -3.27 -6.25 1.07
C PHE A 40 -3.12 -6.52 2.56
N TYR A 41 -3.20 -7.78 3.00
CA TYR A 41 -3.03 -8.13 4.40
C TYR A 41 -1.65 -7.75 4.95
N ALA A 42 -0.59 -7.96 4.17
CA ALA A 42 0.75 -7.53 4.57
C ALA A 42 0.82 -6.01 4.78
N HIS A 43 0.28 -5.22 3.85
CA HIS A 43 0.27 -3.77 4.00
C HIS A 43 -0.61 -3.27 5.14
N GLU A 44 -1.75 -3.91 5.43
CA GLU A 44 -2.56 -3.56 6.61
C GLU A 44 -1.81 -3.91 7.90
N ALA A 45 -1.15 -5.06 7.97
CA ALA A 45 -0.32 -5.42 9.11
C ALA A 45 0.81 -4.39 9.34
N ILE A 46 1.55 -4.02 8.29
CA ILE A 46 2.61 -3.00 8.36
C ILE A 46 2.05 -1.67 8.89
N ARG A 47 0.86 -1.23 8.43
CA ARG A 47 0.25 0.01 8.92
C ARG A 47 -0.08 -0.04 10.40
N VAL A 48 -0.68 -1.14 10.85
CA VAL A 48 -1.02 -1.35 12.26
C VAL A 48 0.26 -1.39 13.10
N ASP A 49 1.26 -2.18 12.70
CA ASP A 49 2.52 -2.30 13.42
C ASP A 49 3.22 -0.93 13.54
N ILE A 50 3.40 -0.19 12.45
CA ILE A 50 4.05 1.14 12.53
C ILE A 50 3.24 2.12 13.38
N SER A 51 1.90 2.09 13.30
CA SER A 51 1.04 2.94 14.13
C SER A 51 1.16 2.60 15.62
N ASP A 52 1.23 1.32 15.96
CA ASP A 52 1.40 0.87 17.34
C ASP A 52 2.79 1.23 17.87
N ALA A 53 3.83 1.14 17.02
CA ALA A 53 5.20 1.52 17.38
C ALA A 53 5.26 2.98 17.80
N LEU A 54 4.66 3.85 16.99
CA LEU A 54 4.63 5.28 17.24
C LEU A 54 3.89 5.60 18.53
N GLN A 55 2.71 5.01 18.74
CA GLN A 55 1.93 5.22 19.96
C GLN A 55 2.67 4.74 21.22
N ILE A 56 3.39 3.61 21.14
CA ILE A 56 4.19 3.11 22.26
C ILE A 56 5.36 4.08 22.52
N LEU A 57 6.09 4.49 21.49
CA LEU A 57 7.19 5.45 21.60
C LEU A 57 6.75 6.78 22.24
N GLU A 58 5.62 7.33 21.80
CA GLU A 58 5.06 8.56 22.36
C GLU A 58 4.73 8.41 23.85
N ARG A 59 4.18 7.25 24.26
CA ARG A 59 3.88 6.97 25.67
C ARG A 59 5.14 6.81 26.51
N LEU A 60 6.15 6.11 26.00
CA LEU A 60 7.43 5.96 26.68
C LEU A 60 8.15 7.30 26.83
N ALA A 61 8.14 8.14 25.79
CA ALA A 61 8.72 9.48 25.83
C ALA A 61 8.02 10.42 26.82
N ALA A 62 6.71 10.25 27.01
CA ALA A 62 5.93 10.98 28.02
C ALA A 62 6.09 10.43 29.44
N THR A 63 6.72 9.27 29.61
CA THR A 63 6.92 8.62 30.90
C THR A 63 8.23 9.13 31.52
N PRO A 64 8.22 9.78 32.71
CA PRO A 64 9.42 10.39 33.29
C PRO A 64 10.59 9.44 33.59
N SER A 65 10.34 8.14 33.62
CA SER A 65 11.34 7.09 33.84
C SER A 65 10.74 5.73 33.43
N PRO A 66 10.69 5.40 32.13
CA PRO A 66 10.20 4.10 31.69
C PRO A 66 11.06 2.99 32.30
N ALA A 67 10.44 1.90 32.67
CA ALA A 67 11.16 0.76 33.21
C ALA A 67 12.03 0.13 32.10
N PRO A 68 13.24 -0.37 32.40
CA PRO A 68 14.13 -0.92 31.38
C PRO A 68 13.51 -2.01 30.50
N TRP A 69 12.56 -2.78 31.04
CA TRP A 69 11.87 -3.83 30.29
C TRP A 69 10.94 -3.28 29.20
N GLU A 70 10.41 -2.05 29.35
CA GLU A 70 9.50 -1.44 28.39
C GLU A 70 10.23 -1.10 27.09
N SER A 71 11.39 -0.43 27.21
CA SER A 71 12.27 -0.14 26.08
C SER A 71 12.81 -1.42 25.44
N ALA A 72 13.18 -2.42 26.24
CA ALA A 72 13.67 -3.70 25.73
C ALA A 72 12.58 -4.48 24.97
N ALA A 73 11.33 -4.46 25.46
CA ALA A 73 10.20 -5.08 24.79
C ALA A 73 9.90 -4.41 23.44
N LEU A 74 9.91 -3.07 23.41
CA LEU A 74 9.73 -2.31 22.18
C LEU A 74 10.84 -2.60 21.16
N ALA A 75 12.10 -2.61 21.58
CA ALA A 75 13.22 -2.90 20.69
C ALA A 75 13.17 -4.33 20.12
N LYS A 76 12.80 -5.31 20.95
CA LYS A 76 12.62 -6.70 20.49
C LYS A 76 11.50 -6.81 19.45
N TRP A 77 10.37 -6.14 19.70
CA TRP A 77 9.27 -6.15 18.75
C TRP A 77 9.61 -5.38 17.47
N TRP A 78 10.32 -4.25 17.57
CA TRP A 78 10.83 -3.52 16.41
C TRP A 78 11.67 -4.40 15.49
N HIS A 79 12.55 -5.24 16.05
CA HIS A 79 13.37 -6.15 15.23
C HIS A 79 12.52 -7.09 14.35
N PHE A 80 11.40 -7.61 14.90
CA PHE A 80 10.46 -8.42 14.12
C PHE A 80 9.78 -7.61 13.01
N VAL A 81 9.33 -6.38 13.32
CA VAL A 81 8.69 -5.48 12.34
C VAL A 81 9.67 -5.11 11.22
N TYR A 82 10.91 -4.79 11.56
CA TYR A 82 11.99 -4.51 10.62
C TYR A 82 12.18 -5.67 9.63
N GLU A 83 12.38 -6.89 10.13
CA GLU A 83 12.62 -8.07 9.28
C GLU A 83 11.41 -8.39 8.40
N PHE A 84 10.19 -8.24 8.94
CA PHE A 84 8.96 -8.45 8.18
C PHE A 84 8.85 -7.45 7.02
N ILE A 85 9.05 -6.16 7.28
CA ILE A 85 8.97 -5.12 6.25
C ILE A 85 10.08 -5.33 5.20
N GLU A 86 11.31 -5.63 5.61
CA GLU A 86 12.41 -5.85 4.66
C GLU A 86 12.12 -7.06 3.75
N HIS A 87 11.75 -8.22 4.32
CA HIS A 87 11.46 -9.42 3.53
C HIS A 87 10.21 -9.28 2.65
N HIS A 88 9.17 -8.59 3.14
CA HIS A 88 7.96 -8.33 2.35
C HIS A 88 8.30 -7.54 1.08
N HIS A 89 9.02 -6.43 1.21
CA HIS A 89 9.38 -5.60 0.06
C HIS A 89 10.41 -6.25 -0.84
N ASP A 90 11.35 -7.06 -0.30
CA ASP A 90 12.25 -7.85 -1.15
C ASP A 90 11.47 -8.85 -2.02
N ASN A 91 10.50 -9.56 -1.45
CA ASN A 91 9.62 -10.44 -2.24
C ASN A 91 8.88 -9.69 -3.35
N GLU A 92 8.45 -8.46 -3.08
CA GLU A 92 7.78 -7.65 -4.10
C GLU A 92 8.70 -7.30 -5.26
N GLU A 93 9.90 -6.81 -4.97
CA GLU A 93 10.89 -6.42 -5.98
C GLU A 93 11.44 -7.62 -6.78
N GLN A 94 11.70 -8.74 -6.11
CA GLN A 94 12.33 -9.91 -6.73
C GLN A 94 11.33 -10.78 -7.51
N LEU A 95 10.08 -10.87 -7.04
CA LEU A 95 9.13 -11.87 -7.55
C LEU A 95 7.84 -11.25 -8.07
N PHE A 96 7.21 -10.37 -7.28
CA PHE A 96 5.85 -9.92 -7.57
C PHE A 96 5.80 -8.89 -8.72
N PHE A 97 6.57 -7.82 -8.61
CA PHE A 97 6.60 -6.75 -9.61
C PHE A 97 7.11 -7.23 -10.97
N PRO A 98 8.18 -8.05 -11.08
CA PRO A 98 8.58 -8.62 -12.37
C PRO A 98 7.43 -9.38 -13.04
N ARG A 99 6.66 -10.16 -12.26
CA ARG A 99 5.54 -10.94 -12.79
C ARG A 99 4.38 -10.08 -13.27
N ILE A 100 4.14 -8.95 -12.62
CA ILE A 100 3.11 -7.97 -13.02
C ILE A 100 3.55 -7.20 -14.27
N ALA A 101 4.83 -6.83 -14.34
CA ALA A 101 5.40 -6.08 -15.46
C ALA A 101 5.28 -6.81 -16.81
N GLU A 102 5.17 -8.15 -16.81
CA GLU A 102 4.87 -8.94 -18.00
C GLU A 102 3.50 -8.63 -18.63
N ARG A 103 2.56 -8.02 -17.88
CA ARG A 103 1.18 -7.81 -18.29
C ARG A 103 0.75 -6.34 -18.32
N VAL A 104 1.37 -5.51 -17.50
CA VAL A 104 1.04 -4.08 -17.39
C VAL A 104 2.31 -3.28 -17.15
N GLU A 105 2.34 -2.04 -17.63
CA GLU A 105 3.40 -1.10 -17.29
C GLU A 105 3.25 -0.68 -15.82
N LEU A 106 4.33 -0.84 -15.04
CA LEU A 106 4.33 -0.48 -13.63
C LEU A 106 4.60 1.01 -13.45
N PRO A 107 3.89 1.69 -12.53
CA PRO A 107 4.21 3.06 -12.17
C PRO A 107 5.65 3.17 -11.65
N PRO A 108 6.47 4.13 -12.11
CA PRO A 108 7.87 4.28 -11.66
C PRO A 108 8.01 4.45 -10.14
N ARG A 109 6.98 5.02 -9.50
CA ARG A 109 6.95 5.26 -8.05
C ARG A 109 6.86 3.99 -7.22
N LEU A 110 6.36 2.89 -7.79
CA LEU A 110 6.09 1.65 -7.04
C LEU A 110 7.38 1.09 -6.41
N THR A 111 8.48 1.07 -7.16
CA THR A 111 9.81 0.64 -6.65
C THR A 111 10.62 1.80 -6.06
N ALA A 112 10.44 3.03 -6.56
CA ALA A 112 11.23 4.17 -6.09
C ALA A 112 10.94 4.52 -4.61
N ASP A 113 9.67 4.46 -4.21
CA ASP A 113 9.25 4.79 -2.85
C ASP A 113 9.77 3.72 -1.84
N HIS A 114 9.87 2.44 -2.25
CA HIS A 114 10.47 1.37 -1.42
C HIS A 114 11.92 1.66 -1.04
N LYS A 115 12.74 2.13 -1.97
CA LYS A 115 14.17 2.43 -1.70
C LYS A 115 14.32 3.48 -0.61
N THR A 116 13.51 4.54 -0.69
CA THR A 116 13.53 5.64 0.27
C THR A 116 13.07 5.16 1.64
N MET A 117 11.96 4.41 1.70
CA MET A 117 11.42 3.87 2.95
C MET A 117 12.37 2.84 3.59
N LEU A 118 12.94 1.91 2.82
CA LEU A 118 13.88 0.89 3.33
C LEU A 118 15.18 1.53 3.86
N ALA A 119 15.62 2.65 3.30
CA ALA A 119 16.76 3.40 3.85
C ALA A 119 16.43 3.97 5.23
N ALA A 120 15.26 4.61 5.40
CA ALA A 120 14.82 5.12 6.70
C ALA A 120 14.59 3.99 7.73
N LEU A 121 14.08 2.85 7.26
CA LEU A 121 13.90 1.66 8.09
C LEU A 121 15.25 1.12 8.62
N LYS A 122 16.28 1.08 7.77
CA LYS A 122 17.64 0.68 8.14
C LYS A 122 18.31 1.64 9.11
N GLU A 123 18.11 2.94 8.92
CA GLU A 123 18.59 3.95 9.86
C GLU A 123 17.93 3.78 11.24
N THR A 124 16.62 3.58 11.28
CA THR A 124 15.87 3.34 12.52
C THR A 124 16.35 2.07 13.24
N ASP A 125 16.55 0.97 12.51
CA ASP A 125 17.09 -0.27 13.07
C ASP A 125 18.50 -0.12 13.64
N ALA A 126 19.36 0.66 12.97
CA ALA A 126 20.69 0.96 13.50
C ALA A 126 20.63 1.72 14.84
N ILE A 127 19.70 2.68 14.97
CA ILE A 127 19.47 3.41 16.23
C ILE A 127 19.00 2.45 17.33
N VAL A 128 17.98 1.63 17.04
CA VAL A 128 17.44 0.68 18.03
C VAL A 128 18.49 -0.32 18.50
N LYS A 129 19.34 -0.82 17.58
CA LYS A 129 20.45 -1.71 17.92
C LYS A 129 21.51 -1.03 18.79
N ALA A 130 21.84 0.23 18.51
CA ALA A 130 22.81 0.98 19.30
C ALA A 130 22.35 1.21 20.75
N GLU A 131 21.05 1.40 20.97
CA GLU A 131 20.45 1.59 22.30
C GLU A 131 20.23 0.29 23.08
N THR A 132 20.39 -0.87 22.43
CA THR A 132 20.14 -2.20 23.03
C THR A 132 21.33 -3.15 23.04
N ALA A 133 22.48 -2.71 22.53
CA ALA A 133 23.76 -3.40 22.60
C ALA A 133 24.47 -3.16 23.94
#